data_AF-R5MNK2-F1
#
_entry.id   AF-R5MNK2-F1
#
_cell.length_a   1.000
_cell.length_b   1.000
_cell.length_c   1.000
_cell.angle_alpha   90.00
_cell.angle_beta   90.00
_cell.angle_gamma   90.00
#
_symmetry.space_group_name_H-M   'P 1'
#
loop_
_entity.id
_entity.type
_entity.pdbx_description
1 polymer ?
#
loop_
_entity_poly.entity_id
_entity_poly.type
_entity_poly.pdbx_seq_one_letter_code
_entity_poly.pdbx_strand_id
1 'polypeptide(L)'
;MIKFNFSNDCCGCTACANSCNYGAITMKANEEGFIMPSVDETKCVNCGLCDKACPHLNTNINTSCFSLESFAQKKAYLYFSCKHPILTYCSKE
;
A
#
# COMPACT_ATOMS: atom_id res chain seq x y z
N MET A 1 -9.54 11.03 -9.36
CA MET A 1 -9.88 9.59 -9.42
C MET A 1 -8.61 8.84 -9.76
N ILE A 2 -8.43 7.67 -9.17
CA ILE A 2 -7.21 6.87 -9.26
C ILE A 2 -6.86 6.59 -10.73
N LYS A 3 -5.95 7.39 -11.29
CA LYS A 3 -5.28 7.16 -12.58
C LYS A 3 -3.96 6.46 -12.29
N PHE A 4 -4.05 5.23 -11.80
CA PHE A 4 -2.92 4.52 -11.23
C PHE A 4 -2.87 3.09 -11.73
N ASN A 5 -1.68 2.57 -11.93
CA ASN A 5 -1.50 1.18 -12.28
C ASN A 5 -1.48 0.35 -10.98
N PHE A 6 -2.64 -0.23 -10.64
CA PHE A 6 -2.75 -1.05 -9.44
C PHE A 6 -1.80 -2.24 -9.41
N SER A 7 -1.32 -2.74 -10.55
CA SER A 7 -0.45 -3.92 -10.60
C SER A 7 0.99 -3.63 -10.15
N ASN A 8 1.53 -2.44 -10.43
CA ASN A 8 2.93 -2.13 -10.13
C ASN A 8 3.12 -1.28 -8.88
N ASP A 9 2.17 -0.37 -8.62
CA ASP A 9 2.39 0.69 -7.65
C ASP A 9 1.53 0.50 -6.38
N CYS A 10 0.57 -0.43 -6.38
CA CYS A 10 -0.28 -0.69 -5.22
C CYS A 10 0.33 -1.75 -4.30
N CYS A 11 0.55 -1.38 -3.03
CA CYS A 11 1.03 -2.32 -2.02
C CYS A 11 -0.11 -3.04 -1.24
N GLY A 12 -1.38 -2.90 -1.66
CA GLY A 12 -2.50 -3.60 -1.01
C GLY A 12 -2.86 -3.11 0.42
N CYS A 13 -2.42 -1.91 0.83
CA CYS A 13 -2.58 -1.39 2.20
C CYS A 13 -4.01 -1.06 2.66
N THR A 14 -5.03 -1.32 1.83
CA THR A 14 -6.47 -1.10 2.09
C THR A 14 -6.93 0.33 2.42
N ALA A 15 -6.04 1.32 2.46
CA ALA A 15 -6.36 2.72 2.78
C ALA A 15 -7.47 3.31 1.87
N CYS A 16 -7.44 3.00 0.57
CA CYS A 16 -8.44 3.45 -0.38
C CYS A 16 -9.84 2.87 -0.06
N ALA A 17 -9.93 1.57 0.25
CA ALA A 17 -11.18 0.91 0.64
C ALA A 17 -11.73 1.51 1.94
N ASN A 18 -10.88 1.72 2.95
CA ASN A 18 -11.30 2.30 4.23
C ASN A 18 -11.77 3.76 4.10
N SER A 19 -11.16 4.54 3.21
CA SER A 19 -11.56 5.94 2.96
C SER A 19 -12.88 6.09 2.19
N CYS A 20 -13.40 5.01 1.60
CA CYS A 20 -14.55 5.07 0.71
C CYS A 20 -15.87 4.95 1.49
N ASN A 21 -16.50 6.10 1.77
CA ASN A 21 -17.80 6.15 2.47
C ASN A 21 -18.97 5.57 1.67
N TYR A 22 -18.80 5.35 0.37
CA TYR A 22 -19.84 4.83 -0.54
C TYR A 22 -19.74 3.33 -0.77
N GLY A 23 -18.73 2.66 -0.18
CA GLY A 23 -18.50 1.24 -0.40
C GLY A 23 -18.22 0.88 -1.86
N ALA A 24 -17.67 1.82 -2.63
CA ALA A 24 -17.34 1.65 -4.05
C ALA A 24 -16.02 0.90 -4.27
N ILE A 25 -15.22 0.65 -3.23
CA ILE A 25 -13.92 -0.03 -3.35
C ILE A 25 -13.94 -1.27 -2.46
N THR A 26 -13.66 -2.43 -3.07
CA THR A 26 -13.52 -3.71 -2.37
C THR A 26 -12.12 -4.27 -2.58
N MET A 27 -11.58 -5.03 -1.63
CA MET A 27 -10.27 -5.66 -1.77
C MET A 27 -10.46 -7.12 -2.21
N LYS A 28 -9.81 -7.53 -3.29
CA LYS A 28 -9.91 -8.89 -3.86
C LYS A 28 -8.52 -9.43 -4.19
N ALA A 29 -8.31 -10.73 -4.02
CA ALA A 29 -7.11 -11.38 -4.50
C ALA A 29 -7.08 -11.40 -6.03
N ASN A 30 -5.92 -11.08 -6.62
CA ASN A 30 -5.65 -11.36 -8.02
C ASN A 30 -5.24 -12.82 -8.22
N GLU A 31 -4.93 -13.22 -9.45
CA GLU A 31 -4.53 -14.60 -9.81
C GLU A 31 -3.26 -15.08 -9.08
N GLU A 32 -2.39 -14.15 -8.70
CA GLU A 32 -1.16 -14.40 -7.95
C GLU A 32 -1.37 -14.44 -6.43
N GLY A 33 -2.60 -14.14 -5.96
CA GLY A 33 -2.95 -14.11 -4.54
C GLY A 33 -2.70 -12.76 -3.85
N PHE A 34 -2.28 -11.72 -4.58
CA PHE A 34 -2.11 -10.37 -4.04
C PHE A 34 -3.46 -9.65 -3.89
N ILE A 35 -3.66 -9.02 -2.74
CA ILE A 35 -4.90 -8.31 -2.41
C ILE A 35 -4.89 -6.92 -3.04
N MET A 36 -5.66 -6.75 -4.11
CA MET A 36 -5.78 -5.52 -4.89
C MET A 36 -7.17 -4.88 -4.76
N PRO A 37 -7.28 -3.54 -4.87
CA PRO A 37 -8.56 -2.86 -4.86
C PRO A 37 -9.32 -3.09 -6.19
N SER A 38 -10.62 -3.33 -6.09
CA SER A 38 -11.59 -3.47 -7.17
C SER A 38 -12.66 -2.40 -6.98
N VAL A 39 -12.77 -1.51 -7.98
CA VAL A 39 -13.68 -0.35 -7.96
C VAL A 39 -15.00 -0.71 -8.65
N ASP A 40 -16.10 -0.44 -7.97
CA ASP A 40 -17.45 -0.48 -8.51
C ASP A 40 -17.86 0.93 -8.96
N GLU A 41 -17.76 1.18 -10.26
CA GLU A 41 -18.07 2.46 -10.87
C GLU A 41 -19.54 2.88 -10.68
N THR A 42 -20.45 1.93 -10.41
CA THR A 42 -21.87 2.24 -10.18
C THR A 42 -22.11 2.93 -8.84
N LYS A 43 -21.23 2.73 -7.86
CA LYS A 43 -21.28 3.34 -6.52
C LYS A 43 -20.34 4.52 -6.37
N CYS A 44 -19.40 4.69 -7.29
CA CYS A 44 -18.40 5.73 -7.23
C CYS A 44 -19.02 7.09 -7.59
N VAL A 45 -18.98 8.05 -6.65
CA VAL A 45 -19.43 9.43 -6.88
C VAL A 45 -18.29 10.39 -7.24
N ASN A 46 -17.11 9.86 -7.56
CA ASN A 46 -15.92 10.65 -7.92
C ASN A 46 -15.46 11.66 -6.84
N CYS A 47 -15.63 11.34 -5.55
CA CYS A 47 -15.25 12.23 -4.44
C CYS A 47 -13.73 12.45 -4.28
N GLY A 48 -12.88 11.56 -4.82
CA GLY A 48 -11.42 11.68 -4.78
C GLY A 48 -10.77 11.42 -3.41
N LEU A 49 -11.51 10.94 -2.40
CA LEU A 49 -10.96 10.63 -1.07
C LEU A 49 -9.91 9.51 -1.11
N CYS A 50 -10.12 8.51 -1.97
CA CYS A 50 -9.20 7.39 -2.14
C CYS A 50 -7.82 7.82 -2.67
N ASP A 51 -7.77 8.84 -3.54
CA ASP A 51 -6.50 9.40 -4.03
C ASP A 51 -5.71 10.04 -2.89
N LYS A 52 -6.39 10.82 -2.04
CA LYS A 52 -5.80 11.51 -0.88
C LYS A 52 -5.35 10.55 0.22
N ALA A 53 -6.06 9.43 0.38
CA ALA A 53 -5.72 8.42 1.37
C ALA A 53 -4.53 7.55 0.95
N CYS A 54 -4.18 7.50 -0.33
CA CYS A 54 -3.11 6.65 -0.83
C CYS A 54 -1.73 7.19 -0.41
N PRO A 55 -0.95 6.49 0.43
CA PRO A 55 0.35 6.98 0.86
C PRO A 55 1.32 7.06 -0.33
N HIS A 56 1.26 6.12 -1.28
CA HIS A 56 2.14 6.10 -2.45
C HIS A 56 1.98 7.34 -3.34
N LEU A 57 0.78 7.93 -3.39
CA LEU A 57 0.53 9.13 -4.18
C LEU A 57 0.89 10.43 -3.44
N ASN A 58 0.94 10.41 -2.11
CA ASN A 58 1.01 11.62 -1.28
C ASN A 58 2.29 11.75 -0.44
N THR A 59 3.18 10.76 -0.44
CA THR A 59 4.47 10.88 0.24
C THR A 59 5.54 11.46 -0.68
N ASN A 60 5.98 12.69 -0.38
CA ASN A 60 7.24 13.22 -0.92
C ASN A 60 8.39 12.78 -0.01
N ILE A 61 8.86 11.54 -0.22
CA ILE A 61 10.11 11.09 0.41
C ILE A 61 11.28 11.76 -0.30
N ASN A 62 11.83 12.80 0.33
CA ASN A 62 13.09 13.37 -0.11
C ASN A 62 14.22 12.40 0.25
N THR A 63 14.65 11.60 -0.74
CA THR A 63 15.72 10.62 -0.60
C THR A 63 17.11 11.25 -0.49
N SER A 64 17.26 12.56 -0.74
CA SER A 64 18.56 13.24 -0.76
C SER A 64 19.25 13.35 0.61
N CYS A 65 18.52 13.10 1.70
CA CYS A 65 19.06 13.10 3.06
C CYS A 65 19.30 11.70 3.65
N PHE A 66 18.98 10.63 2.92
CA PHE A 66 19.17 9.27 3.42
C PHE A 66 20.58 8.77 3.09
N SER A 67 21.56 9.10 3.95
CA SER A 67 22.88 8.46 3.89
C SER A 67 22.90 7.18 4.70
N LEU A 68 23.66 6.17 4.25
CA LEU A 68 23.86 4.93 5.02
C LEU A 68 24.51 5.24 6.39
N GLU A 69 25.30 6.33 6.48
CA GLU A 69 25.88 6.76 7.76
C GLU A 69 24.82 7.19 8.78
N SER A 70 23.68 7.72 8.32
CA SER A 70 22.56 8.15 9.17
C SER A 70 21.87 6.98 9.89
N PHE A 71 22.12 5.75 9.45
CA PHE A 71 21.59 4.51 10.03
C PHE A 71 22.63 3.72 10.83
N ALA A 72 23.91 4.05 10.71
CA ALA A 72 25.01 3.31 11.35
C ALA A 72 24.91 3.25 12.88
N GLN A 73 24.18 4.18 13.50
CA GLN A 73 24.04 4.30 14.95
C GLN A 73 22.64 3.93 15.47
N LYS A 74 21.73 3.49 14.58
CA LYS A 74 20.36 3.11 14.97
C LYS A 74 20.26 1.60 15.08
N LYS A 75 19.73 1.11 16.21
CA LYS A 75 19.57 -0.33 16.43
C LYS A 75 18.67 -0.96 15.34
N ALA A 76 19.06 -2.15 14.89
CA ALA A 76 18.53 -2.84 13.70
C ALA A 76 17.03 -3.23 13.73
N TYR A 77 16.33 -3.08 14.86
CA TYR A 77 14.87 -3.28 14.92
C TYR A 77 14.07 -2.24 14.11
N LEU A 78 14.74 -1.20 13.58
CA LEU A 78 14.20 -0.29 12.56
C LEU A 78 14.30 -0.84 11.12
N TYR A 79 14.84 -2.05 10.91
CA TYR A 79 15.06 -2.67 9.60
C TYR A 79 14.17 -3.90 9.32
N PHE A 80 13.25 -4.24 10.24
CA PHE A 80 12.39 -5.44 10.13
C PHE A 80 11.00 -5.13 9.56
N SER A 81 10.95 -4.50 8.39
CA SER A 81 9.76 -4.56 7.52
C SER A 81 10.23 -4.42 6.07
N CYS A 82 10.07 -5.51 5.31
CA CYS A 82 10.46 -5.67 3.90
C CYS A 82 11.95 -5.93 3.60
N LYS A 83 12.50 -6.98 4.19
CA LYS A 83 13.00 -8.06 3.32
C LYS A 83 12.01 -9.21 3.40
N HIS A 84 11.11 -9.32 2.43
CA HIS A 84 10.50 -10.61 2.16
C HIS A 84 11.11 -11.16 0.88
N PRO A 85 12.04 -12.12 0.96
CA PRO A 85 11.98 -13.23 0.02
C PRO A 85 10.71 -14.02 0.39
N ILE A 86 9.79 -14.11 -0.55
CA ILE A 86 8.77 -15.15 -0.68
C ILE A 86 8.93 -16.35 0.29
N LEU A 87 7.84 -16.64 1.02
CA LEU A 87 7.54 -17.90 1.70
C LEU A 87 8.44 -18.25 2.91
N THR A 88 7.85 -18.32 4.12
CA THR A 88 7.71 -19.59 4.85
C THR A 88 6.72 -19.37 5.99
N TYR A 89 5.66 -20.17 5.96
CA TYR A 89 4.73 -20.44 7.05
C TYR A 89 5.49 -20.67 8.37
N CYS A 90 5.11 -20.01 9.46
CA CYS A 90 5.51 -20.45 10.80
C CYS A 90 4.29 -20.39 11.72
N SER A 91 3.70 -21.57 11.88
CA SER A 91 2.69 -21.88 12.87
C SER A 91 3.16 -21.46 14.27
N LYS A 92 2.33 -20.70 14.97
CA LYS A 92 2.17 -20.81 16.42
C LYS A 92 0.86 -21.59 16.54
N GLU A 93 0.79 -22.77 17.14
CA GLU A 93 1.28 -23.23 18.45
C GLU A 93 1.46 -24.76 18.40
#